data_AF-A0AAJ4I9T8-F1
#
_entry.id   AF-A0AAJ4I9T8-F1
#
_cell.length_a   1.000
_cell.length_b   1.000
_cell.length_c   1.000
_cell.angle_alpha   90.00
_cell.angle_beta   90.00
_cell.angle_gamma   90.00
#
_symmetry.space_group_name_H-M   'P 1'
#
loop_
_entity.id
_entity.type
_entity.pdbx_description
1 polymer ?
#
loop_
_entity_poly.entity_id
_entity_poly.type
_entity_poly.pdbx_seq_one_letter_code
_entity_poly.pdbx_strand_id
1 'polypeptide(L)'
;MQLKRSALAVLLACGFNAIVLAEKIGDAPKDFTYTNEETNQEAFVLSTDEWAAIQIFAEAARALPITENDMRNQFKLGYLDFDSQYQELLRSYNSVHDISGQWLNAGGYRDQMVGLATDIVIYSDDVLTGSENISYFVDKLFSALDQNNLSAGDSYLTVIRKLLDNMLTDTQEYYDKADELSTKLTEFVNTLSEEDKKLKEVQSTNADILENDGSATKAEIDKLQDRIEEANREYSKWVKVASTSPVYSTVAFPFGLIASIGAASGATVEAVALKNEIKFIKEDIDNLAKRLKTEELTYASWQLANSSITNTRDQLSAALNALQKLKGAWVIVVAQLEAALEGIKDANSEDVINNPDLLIAIALTATELQDLEIRWEEIKETTEQWVRNAYVTQSNE
;
A
#
# COMPACT_ATOMS: atom_id res chain seq x y z
N MET A 1 -11.28 -50.62 -41.87
CA MET A 1 -10.08 -50.24 -41.07
C MET A 1 -10.08 -48.77 -40.62
N GLN A 2 -10.99 -47.90 -41.12
CA GLN A 2 -11.11 -46.50 -40.69
C GLN A 2 -11.97 -46.29 -39.42
N LEU A 3 -12.98 -47.13 -39.17
CA LEU A 3 -13.82 -47.07 -37.95
C LEU A 3 -13.08 -47.38 -36.63
N LYS A 4 -11.93 -48.06 -36.68
CA LYS A 4 -11.11 -48.36 -35.49
C LYS A 4 -10.12 -47.24 -35.14
N ARG A 5 -9.86 -46.28 -36.04
CA ARG A 5 -8.99 -45.13 -35.77
C ARG A 5 -9.76 -43.95 -35.17
N SER A 6 -11.05 -43.81 -35.48
CA SER A 6 -11.92 -42.80 -34.88
C SER A 6 -12.37 -43.16 -33.45
N ALA A 7 -12.71 -44.42 -33.18
CA ALA A 7 -13.02 -44.86 -31.81
C ALA A 7 -11.80 -44.77 -30.88
N LEU A 8 -10.58 -45.06 -31.38
CA LEU A 8 -9.35 -44.95 -30.59
C LEU A 8 -8.93 -43.48 -30.37
N ALA A 9 -9.24 -42.57 -31.31
CA ALA A 9 -9.02 -41.14 -31.12
C ALA A 9 -10.06 -40.50 -30.17
N VAL A 10 -11.30 -40.98 -30.18
CA VAL A 10 -12.34 -40.59 -29.20
C VAL A 10 -12.05 -41.20 -27.82
N LEU A 11 -11.61 -42.46 -27.73
CA LEU A 11 -11.16 -43.08 -26.47
C LEU A 11 -9.91 -42.39 -25.88
N LEU A 12 -8.94 -42.00 -26.73
CA LEU A 12 -7.76 -41.25 -26.28
C LEU A 12 -8.08 -39.79 -25.93
N ALA A 13 -9.07 -39.15 -26.57
CA ALA A 13 -9.50 -37.80 -26.25
C ALA A 13 -10.39 -37.75 -24.99
N CYS A 14 -11.33 -38.69 -24.84
CA CYS A 14 -12.21 -38.77 -23.67
C CYS A 14 -11.49 -39.29 -22.43
N GLY A 15 -10.55 -40.23 -22.56
CA GLY A 15 -9.76 -40.73 -21.42
C GLY A 15 -8.74 -39.71 -20.89
N PHE A 16 -8.14 -38.89 -21.77
CA PHE A 16 -7.31 -37.75 -21.34
C PHE A 16 -8.16 -36.63 -20.74
N ASN A 17 -9.28 -36.25 -21.37
CA ASN A 17 -10.13 -35.15 -20.87
C ASN A 17 -10.79 -35.46 -19.53
N ALA A 18 -11.09 -36.73 -19.24
CA ALA A 18 -11.73 -37.14 -18.01
C ALA A 18 -10.75 -37.13 -16.81
N ILE A 19 -9.50 -37.58 -17.00
CA ILE A 19 -8.47 -37.45 -15.96
C ILE A 19 -8.12 -35.96 -15.73
N VAL A 20 -8.12 -35.16 -16.81
CA VAL A 20 -7.95 -33.70 -16.74
C VAL A 20 -9.10 -33.04 -15.97
N LEU A 21 -10.35 -33.51 -16.07
CA LEU A 21 -11.48 -32.99 -15.28
C LEU A 21 -11.22 -33.10 -13.77
N ALA A 22 -10.80 -34.28 -13.29
CA ALA A 22 -10.51 -34.49 -11.87
C ALA A 22 -9.27 -33.70 -11.43
N GLU A 23 -8.15 -33.85 -12.14
CA GLU A 23 -6.88 -33.19 -11.81
C GLU A 23 -6.95 -31.65 -11.87
N LYS A 24 -7.81 -31.09 -12.73
CA LYS A 24 -7.96 -29.63 -12.87
C LYS A 24 -8.97 -29.03 -11.91
N ILE A 25 -9.92 -29.79 -11.40
CA ILE A 25 -10.86 -29.30 -10.38
C ILE A 25 -10.18 -29.20 -9.01
N GLY A 26 -9.27 -30.10 -8.64
CA GLY A 26 -8.64 -30.09 -7.31
C GLY A 26 -7.46 -29.14 -7.14
N ASP A 27 -6.85 -28.65 -8.23
CA ASP A 27 -5.64 -27.83 -8.18
C ASP A 27 -5.99 -26.33 -7.96
N ALA A 28 -6.35 -25.95 -6.74
CA ALA A 28 -6.61 -24.54 -6.43
C ALA A 28 -5.31 -23.70 -6.51
N PRO A 29 -5.39 -22.42 -6.92
CA PRO A 29 -4.19 -21.64 -7.14
C PRO A 29 -3.42 -21.39 -5.85
N LYS A 30 -2.12 -21.70 -5.89
CA LYS A 30 -1.18 -21.38 -4.80
C LYS A 30 -0.96 -19.88 -4.69
N ASP A 31 -1.17 -19.14 -5.76
CA ASP A 31 -0.82 -17.72 -5.89
C ASP A 31 -1.77 -16.75 -5.16
N PHE A 32 -2.86 -17.23 -4.56
CA PHE A 32 -3.72 -16.44 -3.67
C PHE A 32 -3.11 -16.20 -2.29
N THR A 33 -2.21 -17.09 -1.86
CA THR A 33 -1.54 -17.02 -0.56
C THR A 33 -0.05 -17.29 -0.72
N TYR A 34 0.71 -17.13 0.34
CA TYR A 34 2.09 -17.58 0.43
C TYR A 34 2.40 -18.09 1.82
N THR A 35 3.34 -19.02 1.91
CA THR A 35 3.86 -19.44 3.22
C THR A 35 4.83 -18.37 3.73
N ASN A 36 4.51 -17.75 4.85
CA ASN A 36 5.37 -16.78 5.51
C ASN A 36 6.60 -17.50 6.10
N GLU A 37 7.81 -17.10 5.71
CA GLU A 37 9.05 -17.78 6.10
C GLU A 37 9.37 -17.68 7.61
N GLU A 38 8.86 -16.66 8.30
CA GLU A 38 9.14 -16.43 9.71
C GLU A 38 8.19 -17.21 10.63
N THR A 39 6.92 -17.29 10.25
CA THR A 39 5.86 -17.93 11.04
C THR A 39 5.52 -19.34 10.57
N ASN A 40 5.94 -19.69 9.35
CA ASN A 40 5.59 -20.94 8.65
C ASN A 40 4.07 -21.16 8.56
N GLN A 41 3.32 -20.06 8.44
CA GLN A 41 1.86 -20.02 8.28
C GLN A 41 1.50 -19.45 6.90
N GLU A 42 0.36 -19.85 6.36
CA GLU A 42 -0.20 -19.26 5.13
C GLU A 42 -0.70 -17.84 5.40
N ALA A 43 -0.36 -16.92 4.50
CA ALA A 43 -0.77 -15.53 4.53
C ALA A 43 -1.30 -15.10 3.16
N PHE A 44 -2.22 -14.13 3.15
CA PHE A 44 -2.74 -13.55 1.91
C PHE A 44 -1.61 -12.93 1.08
N VAL A 45 -1.64 -13.06 -0.25
CA VAL A 45 -0.55 -12.64 -1.15
C VAL A 45 -0.18 -11.16 -1.07
N LEU A 46 -1.10 -10.31 -0.61
CA LEU A 46 -0.82 -8.92 -0.30
C LEU A 46 -0.48 -8.78 1.19
N SER A 47 0.76 -8.39 1.50
CA SER A 47 1.21 -8.32 2.89
C SER A 47 0.59 -7.14 3.65
N THR A 48 0.45 -7.29 4.97
CA THR A 48 -0.02 -6.21 5.85
C THR A 48 0.98 -5.04 5.91
N ASP A 49 2.28 -5.31 5.77
CA ASP A 49 3.33 -4.30 5.86
C ASP A 49 3.37 -3.39 4.63
N GLU A 50 3.32 -3.97 3.42
CA GLU A 50 3.20 -3.21 2.17
C GLU A 50 1.95 -2.33 2.20
N TRP A 51 0.85 -2.89 2.68
CA TRP A 51 -0.42 -2.19 2.79
C TRP A 51 -0.37 -1.02 3.80
N ALA A 52 0.17 -1.26 5.00
CA ALA A 52 0.30 -0.24 6.03
C ALA A 52 1.20 0.93 5.58
N ALA A 53 2.30 0.63 4.90
CA ALA A 53 3.21 1.65 4.39
C ALA A 53 2.54 2.59 3.37
N ILE A 54 1.66 2.07 2.51
CA ILE A 54 0.91 2.90 1.55
C ILE A 54 -0.11 3.79 2.28
N GLN A 55 -0.77 3.29 3.35
CA GLN A 55 -1.67 4.12 4.17
C GLN A 55 -0.91 5.27 4.84
N ILE A 56 0.26 5.00 5.43
CA ILE A 56 1.11 6.02 6.09
C ILE A 56 1.48 7.13 5.12
N PHE A 57 1.88 6.78 3.89
CA PHE A 57 2.11 7.79 2.86
C PHE A 57 0.86 8.58 2.56
N ALA A 58 -0.26 7.91 2.33
CA ALA A 58 -1.44 8.60 1.85
C ALA A 58 -1.92 9.62 2.90
N GLU A 59 -1.82 9.29 4.19
CA GLU A 59 -2.08 10.19 5.30
C GLU A 59 -1.06 11.34 5.38
N ALA A 60 0.24 11.04 5.31
CA ALA A 60 1.30 12.05 5.33
C ALA A 60 1.19 13.05 4.16
N ALA A 61 0.93 12.53 2.95
CA ALA A 61 0.70 13.31 1.75
C ALA A 61 -0.57 14.17 1.84
N ARG A 62 -1.63 13.65 2.49
CA ARG A 62 -2.86 14.41 2.74
C ARG A 62 -2.67 15.54 3.75
N ALA A 63 -1.69 15.42 4.64
CA ALA A 63 -1.37 16.44 5.64
C ALA A 63 -0.46 17.57 5.10
N LEU A 64 0.03 17.47 3.86
CA LEU A 64 0.85 18.52 3.25
C LEU A 64 0.04 19.83 3.05
N PRO A 65 0.69 21.00 3.19
CA PRO A 65 0.01 22.26 2.98
C PRO A 65 -0.26 22.49 1.50
N ILE A 66 -1.53 22.64 1.14
CA ILE A 66 -2.00 22.80 -0.25
C ILE A 66 -2.37 24.24 -0.60
N THR A 67 -2.39 25.15 0.38
CA THR A 67 -2.57 26.58 0.16
C THR A 67 -1.36 27.37 0.64
N GLU A 68 -1.14 28.56 0.06
CA GLU A 68 -0.09 29.48 0.53
C GLU A 68 -0.25 29.81 2.02
N ASN A 69 -1.49 30.02 2.47
CA ASN A 69 -1.76 30.33 3.87
C ASN A 69 -1.37 29.17 4.80
N ASP A 70 -1.70 27.93 4.43
CA ASP A 70 -1.33 26.76 5.22
C ASP A 70 0.19 26.57 5.25
N MET A 71 0.84 26.74 4.10
CA MET A 71 2.30 26.64 4.00
C MET A 71 3.01 27.70 4.84
N ARG A 72 2.55 28.97 4.79
CA ARG A 72 3.07 30.04 5.65
C ARG A 72 2.91 29.73 7.13
N ASN A 73 1.77 29.16 7.53
CA ASN A 73 1.50 28.80 8.91
C ASN A 73 2.32 27.61 9.38
N GLN A 74 2.51 26.60 8.51
CA GLN A 74 3.26 25.39 8.79
C GLN A 74 4.76 25.66 8.87
N PHE A 75 5.30 26.45 7.94
CA PHE A 75 6.74 26.78 7.91
C PHE A 75 7.09 28.00 8.76
N LYS A 76 6.11 28.67 9.38
CA LYS A 76 6.29 29.88 10.19
C LYS A 76 6.96 31.03 9.41
N LEU A 77 6.61 31.16 8.13
CA LEU A 77 7.17 32.18 7.23
C LEU A 77 6.88 33.62 7.69
N GLY A 78 5.80 33.85 8.45
CA GLY A 78 5.41 35.20 8.87
C GLY A 78 5.17 36.12 7.67
N TYR A 79 5.88 37.25 7.63
CA TYR A 79 5.83 38.23 6.53
C TYR A 79 6.90 38.01 5.46
N LEU A 80 7.62 36.87 5.47
CA LEU A 80 8.58 36.55 4.40
C LEU A 80 7.86 36.51 3.04
N ASP A 81 8.54 36.97 2.00
CA ASP A 81 7.99 36.92 0.64
C ASP A 81 7.78 35.46 0.22
N PHE A 82 6.61 35.16 -0.35
CA PHE A 82 6.30 33.85 -0.90
C PHE A 82 6.71 33.85 -2.37
N ASP A 83 8.02 33.75 -2.54
CA ASP A 83 8.69 33.84 -3.83
C ASP A 83 8.44 32.60 -4.70
N SER A 84 9.13 32.54 -5.84
CA SER A 84 8.99 31.46 -6.80
C SER A 84 9.33 30.08 -6.23
N GLN A 85 10.24 30.00 -5.25
CA GLN A 85 10.68 28.71 -4.68
C GLN A 85 9.53 28.07 -3.89
N TYR A 86 8.86 28.85 -3.04
CA TYR A 86 7.71 28.37 -2.27
C TYR A 86 6.47 28.11 -3.14
N GLN A 87 6.28 28.87 -4.22
CA GLN A 87 5.21 28.61 -5.19
C GLN A 87 5.40 27.28 -5.93
N GLU A 88 6.63 26.95 -6.28
CA GLU A 88 6.96 25.68 -6.93
C GLU A 88 6.75 24.51 -5.98
N LEU A 89 7.22 24.63 -4.73
CA LEU A 89 6.97 23.64 -3.68
C LEU A 89 5.48 23.42 -3.43
N LEU A 90 4.68 24.50 -3.39
CA LEU A 90 3.23 24.42 -3.20
C LEU A 90 2.54 23.67 -4.34
N ARG A 91 2.98 23.84 -5.59
CA ARG A 91 2.45 23.07 -6.73
C ARG A 91 2.76 21.59 -6.59
N SER A 92 3.98 21.25 -6.21
CA SER A 92 4.36 19.86 -5.97
C SER A 92 3.53 19.25 -4.84
N TYR A 93 3.34 19.96 -3.73
CA TYR A 93 2.51 19.48 -2.62
C TYR A 93 1.05 19.27 -3.00
N ASN A 94 0.47 20.16 -3.82
CA ASN A 94 -0.87 19.95 -4.37
C ASN A 94 -0.95 18.65 -5.19
N SER A 95 0.04 18.40 -6.05
CA SER A 95 0.08 17.16 -6.85
C SER A 95 0.13 15.91 -5.96
N VAL A 96 1.01 15.91 -4.96
CA VAL A 96 1.18 14.80 -4.01
C VAL A 96 -0.07 14.57 -3.17
N HIS A 97 -0.74 15.64 -2.75
CA HIS A 97 -2.00 15.60 -2.03
C HIS A 97 -3.17 15.08 -2.89
N ASP A 98 -3.19 15.40 -4.18
CA ASP A 98 -4.21 14.89 -5.10
C ASP A 98 -4.01 13.40 -5.40
N ILE A 99 -2.76 12.97 -5.57
CA ILE A 99 -2.37 11.56 -5.70
C ILE A 99 -2.81 10.76 -4.46
N SER A 100 -2.58 11.27 -3.25
CA SER A 100 -3.06 10.60 -2.04
C SER A 100 -4.58 10.53 -1.97
N GLY A 101 -5.27 11.53 -2.53
CA GLY A 101 -6.72 11.51 -2.71
C GLY A 101 -7.21 10.36 -3.58
N GLN A 102 -6.50 10.02 -4.67
CA GLN A 102 -6.86 8.87 -5.52
C GLN A 102 -6.79 7.54 -4.75
N TRP A 103 -5.96 7.47 -3.71
CA TRP A 103 -5.85 6.32 -2.82
C TRP A 103 -6.94 6.30 -1.74
N LEU A 104 -7.08 7.39 -0.97
CA LEU A 104 -7.89 7.44 0.27
C LEU A 104 -9.35 7.80 0.08
N ASN A 105 -9.71 8.51 -1.00
CA ASN A 105 -11.09 8.94 -1.20
C ASN A 105 -12.01 7.73 -1.38
N ALA A 106 -13.30 7.92 -1.10
CA ALA A 106 -14.32 6.88 -1.30
C ALA A 106 -14.29 6.38 -2.75
N GLY A 107 -14.16 5.07 -2.93
CA GLY A 107 -14.01 4.43 -4.24
C GLY A 107 -12.61 4.54 -4.84
N GLY A 108 -11.64 5.07 -4.09
CA GLY A 108 -10.23 5.09 -4.47
C GLY A 108 -9.60 3.70 -4.50
N TYR A 109 -8.28 3.65 -4.76
CA TYR A 109 -7.55 2.39 -4.88
C TYR A 109 -7.60 1.53 -3.62
N ARG A 110 -7.63 2.16 -2.44
CA ARG A 110 -7.77 1.43 -1.18
C ARG A 110 -9.06 0.60 -1.15
N ASP A 111 -10.19 1.24 -1.43
CA ASP A 111 -11.49 0.58 -1.38
C ASP A 111 -11.62 -0.48 -2.47
N GLN A 112 -11.04 -0.25 -3.66
CA GLN A 112 -11.03 -1.23 -4.74
C GLN A 112 -10.20 -2.48 -4.40
N MET A 113 -9.03 -2.32 -3.77
CA MET A 113 -8.22 -3.46 -3.33
C MET A 113 -8.88 -4.26 -2.22
N VAL A 114 -9.48 -3.60 -1.24
CA VAL A 114 -10.25 -4.28 -0.19
C VAL A 114 -11.50 -4.95 -0.78
N GLY A 115 -12.14 -4.31 -1.76
CA GLY A 115 -13.22 -4.89 -2.55
C GLY A 115 -12.80 -6.19 -3.23
N LEU A 116 -11.66 -6.21 -3.92
CA LEU A 116 -11.14 -7.42 -4.58
C LEU A 116 -10.82 -8.54 -3.58
N ALA A 117 -10.27 -8.22 -2.41
CA ALA A 117 -10.05 -9.20 -1.35
C ALA A 117 -11.39 -9.73 -0.77
N THR A 118 -12.39 -8.86 -0.63
CA THR A 118 -13.74 -9.26 -0.20
C THR A 118 -14.40 -10.16 -1.24
N ASP A 119 -14.21 -9.86 -2.51
CA ASP A 119 -14.67 -10.66 -3.64
C ASP A 119 -14.05 -12.08 -3.62
N ILE A 120 -12.77 -12.22 -3.26
CA ILE A 120 -12.13 -13.53 -3.05
C ILE A 120 -12.83 -14.32 -1.93
N VAL A 121 -13.16 -13.67 -0.80
CA VAL A 121 -13.89 -14.31 0.32
C VAL A 121 -15.27 -14.78 -0.13
N ILE A 122 -16.00 -13.96 -0.88
CA ILE A 122 -17.32 -14.31 -1.41
C ILE A 122 -17.20 -15.49 -2.37
N TYR A 123 -16.25 -15.45 -3.30
CA TYR A 123 -16.03 -16.55 -4.22
C TYR A 123 -15.61 -17.84 -3.51
N SER A 124 -14.81 -17.77 -2.44
CA SER A 124 -14.52 -18.95 -1.60
C SER A 124 -15.80 -19.60 -1.10
N ASP A 125 -16.76 -18.82 -0.60
CA ASP A 125 -18.06 -19.34 -0.12
C ASP A 125 -18.88 -19.97 -1.25
N ASP A 126 -18.85 -19.36 -2.43
CA ASP A 126 -19.49 -19.89 -3.63
C ASP A 126 -18.85 -21.20 -4.09
N VAL A 127 -17.53 -21.34 -3.99
CA VAL A 127 -16.82 -22.59 -4.28
C VAL A 127 -17.17 -23.66 -3.26
N LEU A 128 -17.17 -23.37 -1.96
CA LEU A 128 -17.54 -24.34 -0.92
C LEU A 128 -18.96 -24.87 -1.15
N THR A 129 -19.91 -23.96 -1.36
CA THR A 129 -21.31 -24.32 -1.64
C THR A 129 -21.47 -25.01 -3.00
N GLY A 130 -20.74 -24.56 -4.01
CA GLY A 130 -20.75 -25.09 -5.37
C GLY A 130 -20.23 -26.52 -5.43
N SER A 131 -19.11 -26.79 -4.77
CA SER A 131 -18.47 -28.10 -4.66
C SER A 131 -19.36 -29.11 -3.96
N GLU A 132 -20.00 -28.74 -2.84
CA GLU A 132 -20.99 -29.60 -2.17
C GLU A 132 -22.16 -29.97 -3.10
N ASN A 133 -22.67 -28.99 -3.85
CA ASN A 133 -23.77 -29.21 -4.80
C ASN A 133 -23.33 -30.10 -5.97
N ILE A 134 -22.15 -29.89 -6.53
CA ILE A 134 -21.61 -30.73 -7.61
C ILE A 134 -21.42 -32.16 -7.09
N SER A 135 -20.81 -32.35 -5.92
CA SER A 135 -20.63 -33.65 -5.27
C SER A 135 -21.97 -34.37 -5.07
N TYR A 136 -23.00 -33.67 -4.59
CA TYR A 136 -24.35 -34.24 -4.47
C TYR A 136 -24.90 -34.76 -5.80
N PHE A 137 -24.76 -33.98 -6.88
CA PHE A 137 -25.25 -34.40 -8.19
C PHE A 137 -24.39 -35.48 -8.85
N VAL A 138 -23.10 -35.55 -8.54
CA VAL A 138 -22.21 -36.66 -8.90
C VAL A 138 -22.68 -37.96 -8.22
N ASP A 139 -23.01 -37.94 -6.94
CA ASP A 139 -23.56 -39.10 -6.23
C ASP A 139 -24.91 -39.55 -6.79
N LYS A 140 -25.77 -38.59 -7.15
CA LYS A 140 -27.04 -38.86 -7.83
C LYS A 140 -26.86 -39.46 -9.21
N LEU A 141 -25.86 -39.00 -9.95
CA LEU A 141 -25.47 -39.59 -11.22
C LEU A 141 -25.05 -41.05 -11.01
N PHE A 142 -24.11 -41.35 -10.11
CA PHE A 142 -23.71 -42.73 -9.80
C PHE A 142 -24.89 -43.63 -9.44
N SER A 143 -25.79 -43.14 -8.57
CA SER A 143 -26.99 -43.87 -8.17
C SER A 143 -27.91 -44.18 -9.36
N ALA A 144 -28.06 -43.23 -10.29
CA ALA A 144 -28.86 -43.41 -11.50
C ALA A 144 -28.22 -44.42 -12.47
N LEU A 145 -26.90 -44.39 -12.61
CA LEU A 145 -26.16 -45.33 -13.45
C LEU A 145 -26.23 -46.77 -12.90
N ASP A 146 -26.09 -46.95 -11.58
CA ASP A 146 -26.23 -48.27 -10.92
C ASP A 146 -27.65 -48.87 -11.10
N GLN A 147 -28.67 -48.00 -11.11
CA GLN A 147 -30.06 -48.38 -11.37
C GLN A 147 -30.40 -48.50 -12.86
N ASN A 148 -29.43 -48.27 -13.76
CA ASN A 148 -29.59 -48.22 -15.21
C ASN A 148 -30.69 -47.21 -15.67
N ASN A 149 -30.84 -46.11 -14.93
CA ASN A 149 -31.80 -45.03 -15.21
C ASN A 149 -31.11 -43.87 -15.95
N LEU A 150 -30.86 -44.07 -17.25
CA LEU A 150 -30.10 -43.14 -18.09
C LEU A 150 -30.74 -41.75 -18.18
N SER A 151 -32.07 -41.66 -18.24
CA SER A 151 -32.77 -40.37 -18.32
C SER A 151 -32.56 -39.50 -17.07
N ALA A 152 -32.48 -40.12 -15.88
CA ALA A 152 -32.16 -39.40 -14.65
C ALA A 152 -30.68 -38.98 -14.64
N GLY A 153 -29.77 -39.86 -15.06
CA GLY A 153 -28.35 -39.53 -15.19
C GLY A 153 -28.10 -38.33 -16.11
N ASP A 154 -28.77 -38.25 -17.27
CA ASP A 154 -28.62 -37.15 -18.21
C ASP A 154 -29.12 -35.82 -17.64
N SER A 155 -30.16 -35.89 -16.82
CA SER A 155 -30.69 -34.74 -16.09
C SER A 155 -29.67 -34.24 -15.07
N TYR A 156 -29.01 -35.13 -14.32
CA TYR A 156 -27.99 -34.76 -13.35
C TYR A 156 -26.71 -34.22 -14.01
N LEU A 157 -26.26 -34.82 -15.12
CA LEU A 157 -25.15 -34.28 -15.92
C LEU A 157 -25.44 -32.85 -16.42
N THR A 158 -26.67 -32.58 -16.82
CA THR A 158 -27.09 -31.22 -17.23
C THR A 158 -27.00 -30.22 -16.07
N VAL A 159 -27.36 -30.64 -14.86
CA VAL A 159 -27.23 -29.78 -13.66
C VAL A 159 -25.77 -29.52 -13.31
N ILE A 160 -24.92 -30.56 -13.33
CA ILE A 160 -23.47 -30.43 -13.07
C ILE A 160 -22.84 -29.42 -14.04
N ARG A 161 -23.13 -29.53 -15.34
CA ARG A 161 -22.67 -28.56 -16.35
C ARG A 161 -23.09 -27.14 -16.01
N LYS A 162 -24.35 -26.97 -15.59
CA LYS A 162 -24.86 -25.62 -15.30
C LYS A 162 -24.21 -25.00 -14.06
N LEU A 163 -23.88 -25.81 -13.06
CA LEU A 163 -23.15 -25.36 -11.87
C LEU A 163 -21.73 -24.91 -12.24
N LEU A 164 -21.00 -25.72 -13.02
CA LEU A 164 -19.66 -25.36 -13.50
C LEU A 164 -19.66 -24.10 -14.40
N ASP A 165 -20.68 -23.95 -15.25
CA ASP A 165 -20.86 -22.77 -16.12
C ASP A 165 -21.10 -21.47 -15.33
N ASN A 166 -21.87 -21.56 -14.24
CA ASN A 166 -22.06 -20.42 -13.34
C ASN A 166 -20.74 -20.06 -12.63
N MET A 167 -20.04 -21.04 -12.06
CA MET A 167 -18.74 -20.80 -11.40
C MET A 167 -17.73 -20.18 -12.38
N LEU A 168 -17.70 -20.62 -13.64
CA LEU A 168 -16.85 -20.04 -14.68
C LEU A 168 -17.18 -18.57 -14.94
N THR A 169 -18.47 -18.26 -15.04
CA THR A 169 -18.95 -16.88 -15.25
C THR A 169 -18.49 -15.98 -14.09
N ASP A 170 -18.72 -16.41 -12.85
CA ASP A 170 -18.35 -15.65 -11.65
C ASP A 170 -16.82 -15.45 -11.57
N THR A 171 -16.03 -16.50 -11.84
CA THR A 171 -14.56 -16.45 -11.89
C THR A 171 -14.06 -15.42 -12.92
N GLN A 172 -14.68 -15.36 -14.10
CA GLN A 172 -14.30 -14.41 -15.15
C GLN A 172 -14.54 -12.96 -14.72
N GLU A 173 -15.63 -12.68 -13.99
CA GLU A 173 -15.89 -11.34 -13.45
C GLU A 173 -14.79 -10.91 -12.46
N TYR A 174 -14.30 -11.81 -11.61
CA TYR A 174 -13.21 -11.51 -10.68
C TYR A 174 -11.87 -11.32 -11.38
N TYR A 175 -11.59 -12.10 -12.42
CA TYR A 175 -10.43 -11.88 -13.29
C TYR A 175 -10.46 -10.47 -13.92
N ASP A 176 -11.59 -10.07 -14.51
CA ASP A 176 -11.73 -8.78 -15.18
C ASP A 176 -11.53 -7.61 -14.20
N LYS A 177 -12.09 -7.72 -12.98
CA LYS A 177 -11.86 -6.74 -11.90
C LYS A 177 -10.38 -6.65 -11.49
N ALA A 178 -9.70 -7.79 -11.34
CA ALA A 178 -8.29 -7.82 -10.99
C ALA A 178 -7.40 -7.21 -12.09
N ASP A 179 -7.71 -7.48 -13.36
CA ASP A 179 -7.00 -6.92 -14.51
C ASP A 179 -7.18 -5.40 -14.63
N GLU A 180 -8.42 -4.92 -14.47
CA GLU A 180 -8.72 -3.49 -14.47
C GLU A 180 -7.95 -2.78 -13.35
N LEU A 181 -7.97 -3.31 -12.13
CA LEU A 181 -7.28 -2.71 -10.99
C LEU A 181 -5.75 -2.74 -11.17
N SER A 182 -5.20 -3.84 -11.68
CA SER A 182 -3.77 -3.94 -12.02
C SER A 182 -3.35 -2.87 -13.03
N THR A 183 -4.19 -2.60 -14.03
CA THR A 183 -3.94 -1.55 -15.04
C THR A 183 -3.91 -0.18 -14.38
N LYS A 184 -4.93 0.15 -13.58
CA LYS A 184 -5.00 1.46 -12.90
C LYS A 184 -3.86 1.67 -11.91
N LEU A 185 -3.46 0.65 -11.13
CA LEU A 185 -2.31 0.77 -10.24
C LEU A 185 -1.00 0.94 -10.98
N THR A 186 -0.86 0.36 -12.17
CA THR A 186 0.31 0.63 -13.04
C THR A 186 0.37 2.11 -13.42
N GLU A 187 -0.76 2.71 -13.82
CA GLU A 187 -0.86 4.13 -14.11
C GLU A 187 -0.56 5.00 -12.88
N PHE A 188 -1.02 4.58 -11.70
CA PHE A 188 -0.76 5.26 -10.44
C PHE A 188 0.73 5.25 -10.06
N VAL A 189 1.41 4.10 -10.20
CA VAL A 189 2.86 3.99 -9.98
C VAL A 189 3.65 4.86 -10.97
N ASN A 190 3.23 4.92 -12.23
CA ASN A 190 3.84 5.80 -13.22
C ASN A 190 3.69 7.28 -12.83
N THR A 191 2.50 7.67 -12.35
CA THR A 191 2.24 9.03 -11.86
C THR A 191 3.15 9.37 -10.67
N LEU A 192 3.29 8.46 -9.70
CA LEU A 192 4.23 8.62 -8.58
C LEU A 192 5.69 8.74 -9.03
N SER A 193 6.10 7.97 -10.05
CA SER A 193 7.46 8.05 -10.61
C SER A 193 7.74 9.39 -11.28
N GLU A 194 6.75 9.95 -11.98
CA GLU A 194 6.86 11.28 -12.56
C GLU A 194 6.93 12.37 -11.49
N GLU A 195 6.14 12.26 -10.43
CA GLU A 195 6.21 13.21 -9.32
C GLU A 195 7.50 13.11 -8.51
N ASP A 196 8.04 11.91 -8.28
CA ASP A 196 9.37 11.73 -7.69
C ASP A 196 10.46 12.46 -8.49
N LYS A 197 10.39 12.41 -9.83
CA LYS A 197 11.32 13.16 -10.70
C LYS A 197 11.13 14.67 -10.57
N LYS A 198 9.88 15.15 -10.59
CA LYS A 198 9.59 16.59 -10.42
C LYS A 198 10.05 17.09 -9.06
N LEU A 199 9.83 16.33 -7.99
CA LEU A 199 10.34 16.67 -6.66
C LEU A 199 11.86 16.76 -6.66
N LYS A 200 12.58 15.83 -7.28
CA LYS A 200 14.05 15.91 -7.39
C LYS A 200 14.51 17.14 -8.17
N GLU A 201 13.78 17.56 -9.18
CA GLU A 201 14.06 18.79 -9.92
C GLU A 201 13.84 20.04 -9.05
N VAL A 202 12.74 20.07 -8.29
CA VAL A 202 12.46 21.12 -7.30
C VAL A 202 13.54 21.16 -6.21
N GLN A 203 13.99 20.00 -5.72
CA GLN A 203 15.12 19.90 -4.79
C GLN A 203 16.39 20.49 -5.40
N SER A 204 16.75 20.10 -6.61
CA SER A 204 17.96 20.59 -7.26
C SER A 204 17.92 22.10 -7.52
N THR A 205 16.74 22.66 -7.80
CA THR A 205 16.57 24.08 -8.09
C THR A 205 16.52 24.93 -6.82
N ASN A 206 16.06 24.34 -5.71
CA ASN A 206 15.82 25.02 -4.43
C ASN A 206 16.61 24.38 -3.28
N ALA A 207 17.80 23.85 -3.57
CA ALA A 207 18.62 23.09 -2.61
C ALA A 207 19.02 23.94 -1.40
N ASP A 208 19.17 25.25 -1.60
CA ASP A 208 19.49 26.24 -0.58
C ASP A 208 18.45 26.31 0.56
N ILE A 209 17.18 26.02 0.26
CA ILE A 209 16.11 25.98 1.25
C ILE A 209 15.67 24.55 1.60
N LEU A 210 15.76 23.60 0.67
CA LEU A 210 15.24 22.23 0.85
C LEU A 210 16.25 21.25 1.46
N GLU A 211 17.55 21.52 1.36
CA GLU A 211 18.61 20.70 2.00
C GLU A 211 19.18 21.36 3.26
N ASN A 212 18.72 22.57 3.59
CA ASN A 212 19.14 23.29 4.78
C ASN A 212 18.37 22.78 6.01
N ASP A 213 18.99 21.85 6.73
CA ASP A 213 18.50 21.32 8.01
C ASP A 213 18.66 22.30 9.19
N GLY A 214 19.14 23.52 8.94
CA GLY A 214 19.37 24.54 9.95
C GLY A 214 20.72 24.42 10.68
N SER A 215 21.55 23.42 10.37
CA SER A 215 22.84 23.19 11.04
C SER A 215 23.78 24.40 10.94
N ALA A 216 23.83 25.07 9.78
CA ALA A 216 24.63 26.28 9.57
C ALA A 216 24.13 27.45 10.43
N THR A 217 22.82 27.69 10.47
CA THR A 217 22.19 28.74 11.29
C THR A 217 22.40 28.46 12.78
N LYS A 218 22.31 27.20 13.21
CA LYS A 218 22.61 26.78 14.58
C LYS A 218 24.06 27.09 14.96
N ALA A 219 25.02 26.76 14.10
CA ALA A 219 26.43 27.07 14.34
C ALA A 219 26.72 28.59 14.37
N GLU A 220 25.94 29.39 13.63
CA GLU A 220 26.02 30.86 13.67
C GLU A 220 25.49 31.40 15.01
N ILE A 221 24.36 30.89 15.50
CA ILE A 221 23.81 31.21 16.83
C ILE A 221 24.82 30.87 17.92
N ASP A 222 25.42 29.68 17.88
CA ASP A 222 26.42 29.24 18.87
C ASP A 222 27.62 30.21 18.91
N LYS A 223 28.14 30.65 17.75
CA LYS A 223 29.22 31.66 17.67
C LYS A 223 28.80 33.01 18.25
N LEU A 224 27.56 33.43 18.06
CA LEU A 224 27.04 34.69 18.62
C LEU A 224 26.86 34.58 20.15
N GLN A 225 26.49 33.40 20.66
CA GLN A 225 26.45 33.13 22.10
C GLN A 225 27.85 33.21 22.72
N ASP A 226 28.87 32.59 22.11
CA ASP A 226 30.27 32.71 22.53
C ASP A 226 30.74 34.17 22.59
N ARG A 227 30.29 34.98 21.63
CA ARG A 227 30.61 36.41 21.56
C ARG A 227 29.91 37.23 22.64
N ILE A 228 28.68 36.87 23.03
CA ILE A 228 28.01 37.45 24.21
C ILE A 228 28.80 37.12 25.49
N GLU A 229 29.30 35.88 25.62
CA GLU A 229 30.12 35.51 26.78
C GLU A 229 31.42 36.32 26.86
N GLU A 230 32.11 36.50 25.74
CA GLU A 230 33.32 37.32 25.69
C GLU A 230 33.02 38.79 26.01
N ALA A 231 31.98 39.38 25.41
CA ALA A 231 31.58 40.76 25.69
C ALA A 231 31.18 40.94 27.17
N ASN A 232 30.53 39.95 27.78
CA ASN A 232 30.24 39.93 29.22
C ASN A 232 31.53 39.87 30.07
N ARG A 233 32.52 39.05 29.67
CA ARG A 233 33.85 38.99 30.32
C ARG A 233 34.58 40.33 30.23
N GLU A 234 34.58 40.99 29.08
CA GLU A 234 35.21 42.29 28.91
C GLU A 234 34.51 43.41 29.67
N TYR A 235 33.18 43.43 29.65
CA TYR A 235 32.39 44.41 30.40
C TYR A 235 32.71 44.38 31.90
N SER A 236 32.94 43.19 32.47
CA SER A 236 33.32 43.05 33.89
C SER A 236 34.61 43.79 34.28
N LYS A 237 35.51 44.06 33.32
CA LYS A 237 36.76 44.81 33.55
C LYS A 237 36.54 46.32 33.66
N TRP A 238 35.47 46.83 33.04
CA TRP A 238 35.19 48.27 32.90
C TRP A 238 34.17 48.80 33.92
N VAL A 239 33.50 47.93 34.66
CA VAL A 239 32.56 48.32 35.72
C VAL A 239 33.27 48.46 37.07
N LYS A 240 33.22 49.66 37.63
CA LYS A 240 33.76 49.97 38.97
C LYS A 240 32.74 49.60 40.05
N VAL A 241 32.82 48.37 40.57
CA VAL A 241 32.17 47.81 41.79
C VAL A 241 30.95 48.60 42.31
N ALA A 242 29.91 48.71 41.49
CA ALA A 242 28.60 49.20 41.91
C ALA A 242 27.55 48.25 41.34
N SER A 243 27.30 47.16 42.08
CA SER A 243 26.04 46.42 42.10
C SER A 243 25.38 46.12 40.75
N THR A 244 26.10 45.64 39.75
CA THR A 244 25.47 45.16 38.51
C THR A 244 24.97 43.74 38.71
N SER A 245 23.68 43.59 39.01
CA SER A 245 23.02 42.28 38.95
C SER A 245 23.01 41.77 37.49
N PRO A 246 23.32 40.49 37.23
CA PRO A 246 23.10 39.91 35.91
C PRO A 246 21.62 39.99 35.57
N VAL A 247 21.30 40.48 34.37
CA VAL A 247 19.93 40.48 33.84
C VAL A 247 19.85 39.32 32.87
N TYR A 248 19.02 38.32 33.18
CA TYR A 248 18.73 37.24 32.26
C TYR A 248 17.63 37.69 31.31
N SER A 249 17.89 37.59 30.02
CA SER A 249 16.87 37.79 28.99
C SER A 249 16.53 36.44 28.37
N THR A 250 15.24 36.17 28.28
CA THR A 250 14.72 35.07 27.46
C THR A 250 15.03 35.33 25.99
N VAL A 251 15.53 34.31 25.32
CA VAL A 251 15.74 34.26 23.87
C VAL A 251 14.86 33.14 23.32
N ALA A 252 14.54 33.17 22.02
CA ALA A 252 13.63 32.19 21.42
C ALA A 252 14.05 30.72 21.69
N PHE A 253 13.07 29.85 21.98
CA PHE A 253 13.25 28.40 22.18
C PHE A 253 13.85 27.75 20.91
N PRO A 254 14.83 26.81 21.02
CA PRO A 254 15.28 26.09 22.22
C PRO A 254 16.44 26.74 23.01
N PHE A 255 16.87 27.96 22.66
CA PHE A 255 18.13 28.54 23.15
C PHE A 255 18.10 29.13 24.58
N GLY A 256 16.92 29.18 25.23
CA GLY A 256 16.80 29.42 26.66
C GLY A 256 17.07 30.86 27.14
N LEU A 257 17.62 30.98 28.37
CA LEU A 257 17.95 32.27 29.00
C LEU A 257 19.42 32.63 28.71
N ILE A 258 19.65 33.79 28.10
CA ILE A 258 21.00 34.34 27.93
C ILE A 258 21.27 35.39 29.02
N ALA A 259 22.40 35.25 29.72
CA ALA A 259 22.87 36.21 30.72
C ALA A 259 23.35 37.50 30.05
N SER A 260 22.94 38.65 30.58
CA SER A 260 23.26 39.95 29.98
C SER A 260 23.50 41.08 30.98
N ILE A 261 24.08 42.15 30.45
CA ILE A 261 24.52 43.34 31.16
C ILE A 261 23.32 44.19 31.66
N GLY A 262 23.25 44.44 32.96
CA GLY A 262 22.28 45.35 33.60
C GLY A 262 22.52 46.85 33.38
N ALA A 263 21.71 47.71 34.00
CA ALA A 263 21.93 49.16 33.99
C ALA A 263 22.89 49.57 35.12
N ALA A 264 24.09 50.07 34.79
CA ALA A 264 25.05 50.58 35.77
C ALA A 264 24.96 52.11 35.87
N SER A 265 24.93 52.66 37.09
CA SER A 265 24.82 54.11 37.38
C SER A 265 26.13 54.89 37.20
N GLY A 266 27.10 54.37 36.43
CA GLY A 266 28.42 54.96 36.23
C GLY A 266 29.21 54.34 35.08
N ALA A 267 28.54 53.98 33.99
CA ALA A 267 29.15 53.28 32.85
C ALA A 267 30.16 54.16 32.10
N THR A 268 31.35 53.61 31.80
CA THR A 268 32.31 54.20 30.87
C THR A 268 31.80 54.11 29.43
N VAL A 269 32.40 54.86 28.51
CA VAL A 269 32.01 54.84 27.08
C VAL A 269 32.14 53.41 26.51
N GLU A 270 33.19 52.70 26.92
CA GLU A 270 33.47 51.31 26.54
C GLU A 270 32.41 50.33 27.08
N ALA A 271 31.96 50.53 28.32
CA ALA A 271 30.90 49.72 28.93
C ALA A 271 29.54 49.92 28.25
N VAL A 272 29.24 51.15 27.81
CA VAL A 272 28.02 51.44 27.03
C VAL A 272 28.10 50.83 25.63
N ALA A 273 29.28 50.84 24.99
CA ALA A 273 29.49 50.23 23.68
C ALA A 273 29.27 48.71 23.71
N LEU A 274 29.86 47.99 24.67
CA LEU A 274 29.67 46.55 24.85
C LEU A 274 28.20 46.18 25.16
N LYS A 275 27.49 47.01 25.93
CA LYS A 275 26.07 46.82 26.20
C LYS A 275 25.22 46.94 24.93
N ASN A 276 25.52 47.91 24.07
CA ASN A 276 24.83 48.06 22.79
C ASN A 276 25.16 46.91 21.84
N GLU A 277 26.41 46.44 21.81
CA GLU A 277 26.81 45.27 21.03
C GLU A 277 26.03 44.01 21.46
N ILE A 278 25.95 43.71 22.76
CA ILE A 278 25.15 42.57 23.24
C ILE A 278 23.68 42.71 22.88
N LYS A 279 23.12 43.93 22.87
CA LYS A 279 21.75 44.16 22.44
C LYS A 279 21.56 43.78 20.96
N PHE A 280 22.45 44.22 20.08
CA PHE A 280 22.39 43.88 18.65
C PHE A 280 22.56 42.38 18.42
N ILE A 281 23.53 41.74 19.10
CA ILE A 281 23.74 40.29 18.98
C ILE A 281 22.48 39.50 19.40
N LYS A 282 21.74 39.96 20.41
CA LYS A 282 20.47 39.32 20.81
C LYS A 282 19.38 39.47 19.75
N GLU A 283 19.24 40.65 19.15
CA GLU A 283 18.30 40.87 18.06
C GLU A 283 18.65 39.97 16.86
N ASP A 284 19.94 39.79 16.58
CA ASP A 284 20.43 38.84 15.56
C ASP A 284 20.10 37.39 15.92
N ILE A 285 20.36 36.95 17.17
CA ILE A 285 20.00 35.60 17.63
C ILE A 285 18.49 35.36 17.53
N ASP A 286 17.64 36.32 17.91
CA ASP A 286 16.18 36.17 17.80
C ASP A 286 15.72 36.05 16.34
N ASN A 287 16.38 36.74 15.41
CA ASN A 287 16.10 36.59 13.98
C ASN A 287 16.60 35.25 13.44
N LEU A 288 17.81 34.83 13.83
CA LEU A 288 18.38 33.54 13.43
C LEU A 288 17.57 32.36 14.00
N ALA A 289 17.04 32.45 15.21
CA ALA A 289 16.20 31.41 15.80
C ALA A 289 14.87 31.23 15.04
N LYS A 290 14.28 32.33 14.53
CA LYS A 290 13.11 32.25 13.65
C LYS A 290 13.45 31.66 12.29
N ARG A 291 14.62 32.03 11.73
CA ARG A 291 15.15 31.46 10.49
C ARG A 291 15.37 29.96 10.64
N LEU A 292 16.07 29.54 11.69
CA LEU A 292 16.33 28.14 12.03
C LEU A 292 15.05 27.31 12.05
N LYS A 293 14.02 27.81 12.75
CA LYS A 293 12.73 27.10 12.83
C LYS A 293 12.07 26.97 11.45
N THR A 294 12.21 27.97 10.59
CA THR A 294 11.70 27.93 9.22
C THR A 294 12.45 26.90 8.38
N GLU A 295 13.79 26.89 8.47
CA GLU A 295 14.67 25.94 7.81
C GLU A 295 14.33 24.49 8.22
N GLU A 296 14.28 24.21 9.54
CA GLU A 296 13.94 22.90 10.09
C GLU A 296 12.55 22.40 9.63
N LEU A 297 11.54 23.26 9.65
CA LEU A 297 10.17 22.89 9.25
C LEU A 297 10.03 22.68 7.74
N THR A 298 10.73 23.49 6.95
CA THR A 298 10.75 23.36 5.48
C THR A 298 11.47 22.05 5.11
N TYR A 299 12.64 21.79 5.70
CA TYR A 299 13.39 20.56 5.51
C TYR A 299 12.59 19.32 5.92
N ALA A 300 11.98 19.31 7.11
CA ALA A 300 11.19 18.18 7.59
C ALA A 300 9.98 17.89 6.69
N SER A 301 9.28 18.94 6.24
CA SER A 301 8.15 18.80 5.31
C SER A 301 8.61 18.27 3.95
N TRP A 302 9.76 18.73 3.45
CA TRP A 302 10.36 18.23 2.22
C TRP A 302 10.72 16.74 2.32
N GLN A 303 11.45 16.37 3.36
CA GLN A 303 11.84 14.98 3.61
C GLN A 303 10.62 14.06 3.72
N LEU A 304 9.56 14.52 4.40
CA LEU A 304 8.31 13.78 4.49
C LEU A 304 7.72 13.53 3.10
N ALA A 305 7.57 14.55 2.26
CA ALA A 305 7.01 14.38 0.91
C ALA A 305 7.86 13.45 0.03
N ASN A 306 9.19 13.68 -0.02
CA ASN A 306 10.10 12.95 -0.90
C ASN A 306 10.28 11.47 -0.48
N SER A 307 10.49 11.22 0.82
CA SER A 307 10.63 9.85 1.33
C SER A 307 9.33 9.07 1.24
N SER A 308 8.18 9.72 1.52
CA SER A 308 6.88 9.04 1.46
C SER A 308 6.52 8.62 0.03
N ILE A 309 6.83 9.44 -0.99
CA ILE A 309 6.63 9.03 -2.41
C ILE A 309 7.55 7.87 -2.78
N THR A 310 8.84 7.95 -2.47
CA THR A 310 9.81 6.90 -2.81
C THR A 310 9.41 5.57 -2.19
N ASN A 311 9.15 5.55 -0.88
CA ASN A 311 8.74 4.35 -0.17
C ASN A 311 7.43 3.79 -0.74
N THR A 312 6.45 4.65 -1.01
CA THR A 312 5.15 4.20 -1.54
C THR A 312 5.24 3.60 -2.93
N ARG A 313 6.03 4.21 -3.82
CA ARG A 313 6.25 3.65 -5.14
C ARG A 313 6.80 2.23 -5.05
N ASP A 314 7.76 2.01 -4.15
CA ASP A 314 8.39 0.70 -3.98
C ASP A 314 7.38 -0.32 -3.40
N GLN A 315 6.56 0.08 -2.41
CA GLN A 315 5.51 -0.78 -1.82
C GLN A 315 4.36 -1.05 -2.79
N LEU A 316 3.92 -0.07 -3.58
CA LEU A 316 2.92 -0.26 -4.65
C LEU A 316 3.44 -1.18 -5.75
N SER A 317 4.75 -1.17 -6.03
CA SER A 317 5.34 -2.09 -7.00
C SER A 317 5.23 -3.53 -6.51
N ALA A 318 5.38 -3.75 -5.20
CA ALA A 318 5.17 -5.06 -4.58
C ALA A 318 3.68 -5.46 -4.58
N ALA A 319 2.78 -4.53 -4.23
CA ALA A 319 1.33 -4.75 -4.31
C ALA A 319 0.88 -5.06 -5.75
N LEU A 320 1.44 -4.39 -6.76
CA LEU A 320 1.18 -4.67 -8.17
C LEU A 320 1.60 -6.10 -8.55
N ASN A 321 2.76 -6.56 -8.06
CA ASN A 321 3.19 -7.94 -8.28
C ASN A 321 2.20 -8.93 -7.63
N ALA A 322 1.76 -8.65 -6.40
CA ALA A 322 0.72 -9.45 -5.75
C ALA A 322 -0.59 -9.49 -6.57
N LEU A 323 -1.06 -8.34 -7.11
CA LEU A 323 -2.23 -8.31 -7.99
C LEU A 323 -2.01 -9.06 -9.31
N GLN A 324 -0.80 -9.03 -9.88
CA GLN A 324 -0.49 -9.82 -11.07
C GLN A 324 -0.52 -11.32 -10.78
N LYS A 325 -0.07 -11.75 -9.59
CA LYS A 325 -0.23 -13.12 -9.12
C LYS A 325 -1.71 -13.49 -8.96
N LEU A 326 -2.51 -12.63 -8.32
CA LEU A 326 -3.96 -12.83 -8.21
C LEU A 326 -4.64 -12.96 -9.57
N LYS A 327 -4.29 -12.07 -10.51
CA LYS A 327 -4.77 -12.14 -11.89
C LYS A 327 -4.39 -13.48 -12.53
N GLY A 328 -3.13 -13.91 -12.37
CA GLY A 328 -2.66 -15.20 -12.87
C GLY A 328 -3.41 -16.39 -12.25
N ALA A 329 -3.66 -16.33 -10.94
CA ALA A 329 -4.45 -17.32 -10.21
C ALA A 329 -5.86 -17.45 -10.81
N TRP A 330 -6.53 -16.32 -11.06
CA TRP A 330 -7.84 -16.32 -11.71
C TRP A 330 -7.82 -16.92 -13.11
N VAL A 331 -6.81 -16.64 -13.94
CA VAL A 331 -6.65 -17.27 -15.27
C VAL A 331 -6.57 -18.79 -15.16
N ILE A 332 -5.86 -19.30 -14.16
CA ILE A 332 -5.74 -20.75 -13.94
C ILE A 332 -7.11 -21.34 -13.59
N VAL A 333 -7.87 -20.72 -12.67
CA VAL A 333 -9.22 -21.18 -12.30
C VAL A 333 -10.16 -21.17 -13.50
N VAL A 334 -10.15 -20.10 -14.30
CA VAL A 334 -10.94 -20.01 -15.54
C VAL A 334 -10.59 -21.17 -16.48
N ALA A 335 -9.30 -21.38 -16.75
CA ALA A 335 -8.85 -22.45 -17.65
C ALA A 335 -9.21 -23.85 -17.13
N GLN A 336 -9.19 -24.06 -15.81
CA GLN A 336 -9.59 -25.32 -15.18
C GLN A 336 -11.09 -25.58 -15.33
N LEU A 337 -11.93 -24.57 -15.08
CA LEU A 337 -13.38 -24.66 -15.24
C LEU A 337 -13.78 -24.85 -16.71
N GLU A 338 -13.11 -24.16 -17.64
CA GLU A 338 -13.30 -24.39 -19.08
C GLU A 338 -12.95 -25.82 -19.49
N ALA A 339 -11.81 -26.33 -19.03
CA ALA A 339 -11.39 -27.70 -19.31
C ALA A 339 -12.38 -28.72 -18.72
N ALA A 340 -12.87 -28.47 -17.50
CA ALA A 340 -13.86 -29.30 -16.84
C ALA A 340 -15.18 -29.34 -17.64
N LEU A 341 -15.69 -28.18 -18.03
CA LEU A 341 -16.90 -28.05 -18.85
C LEU A 341 -16.76 -28.76 -20.19
N GLU A 342 -15.64 -28.55 -20.90
CA GLU A 342 -15.40 -29.20 -22.19
C GLU A 342 -15.29 -30.73 -22.04
N GLY A 343 -14.70 -31.21 -20.95
CA GLY A 343 -14.60 -32.64 -20.64
C GLY A 343 -15.96 -33.34 -20.49
N ILE A 344 -16.99 -32.62 -20.01
CA ILE A 344 -18.33 -33.18 -19.81
C ILE A 344 -19.38 -32.68 -20.81
N LYS A 345 -19.05 -31.74 -21.70
CA LYS A 345 -20.02 -30.97 -22.51
C LYS A 345 -20.98 -31.83 -23.33
N ASP A 346 -20.45 -32.88 -23.96
CA ASP A 346 -21.21 -33.76 -24.85
C ASP A 346 -21.52 -35.14 -24.24
N ALA A 347 -21.00 -35.43 -23.03
CA ALA A 347 -21.17 -36.72 -22.37
C ALA A 347 -22.62 -36.99 -21.95
N ASN A 348 -23.20 -38.12 -22.33
CA ASN A 348 -24.44 -38.60 -21.74
C ASN A 348 -24.19 -39.80 -20.82
N SER A 349 -25.23 -40.26 -20.13
CA SER A 349 -25.16 -41.38 -19.18
C SER A 349 -24.75 -42.69 -19.84
N GLU A 350 -25.11 -42.88 -21.11
CA GLU A 350 -24.69 -44.04 -21.90
C GLU A 350 -23.18 -43.97 -22.21
N ASP A 351 -22.64 -42.77 -22.49
CA ASP A 351 -21.20 -42.55 -22.65
C ASP A 351 -20.46 -42.83 -21.34
N VAL A 352 -20.98 -42.40 -20.18
CA VAL A 352 -20.36 -42.63 -18.87
C VAL A 352 -20.29 -44.12 -18.54
N ILE A 353 -21.35 -44.89 -18.78
CA ILE A 353 -21.35 -46.34 -18.51
C ILE A 353 -20.43 -47.09 -19.46
N ASN A 354 -20.39 -46.69 -20.73
CA ASN A 354 -19.62 -47.39 -21.75
C ASN A 354 -18.15 -46.93 -21.82
N ASN A 355 -17.77 -45.90 -21.06
CA ASN A 355 -16.42 -45.37 -21.00
C ASN A 355 -15.84 -45.46 -19.57
N PRO A 356 -15.02 -46.49 -19.28
CA PRO A 356 -14.39 -46.68 -17.97
C PRO A 356 -13.58 -45.47 -17.49
N ASP A 357 -12.95 -44.72 -18.39
CA ASP A 357 -12.13 -43.57 -18.02
C ASP A 357 -12.99 -42.39 -17.54
N LEU A 358 -14.16 -42.20 -18.18
CA LEU A 358 -15.13 -41.18 -17.77
C LEU A 358 -15.79 -41.52 -16.43
N LEU A 359 -16.06 -42.81 -16.20
CA LEU A 359 -16.56 -43.30 -14.91
C LEU A 359 -15.54 -43.09 -13.79
N ILE A 360 -14.25 -43.36 -14.05
CA ILE A 360 -13.16 -43.12 -13.08
C ILE A 360 -13.02 -41.63 -12.79
N ALA A 361 -13.05 -40.79 -13.81
CA ALA A 361 -12.95 -39.35 -13.63
C ALA A 361 -14.04 -38.78 -12.74
N ILE A 362 -15.30 -39.15 -13.00
CA ILE A 362 -16.45 -38.72 -12.17
C ILE A 362 -16.29 -39.23 -10.73
N ALA A 363 -15.70 -40.41 -10.53
CA ALA A 363 -15.45 -40.94 -9.19
C ALA A 363 -14.35 -40.15 -8.45
N LEU A 364 -13.30 -39.75 -9.16
CA LEU A 364 -12.22 -38.94 -8.61
C LEU A 364 -12.65 -37.49 -8.34
N THR A 365 -13.59 -36.95 -9.12
CA THR A 365 -14.13 -35.59 -8.93
C THR A 365 -14.60 -35.34 -7.49
N ALA A 366 -15.22 -36.31 -6.82
CA ALA A 366 -15.66 -36.13 -5.43
C ALA A 366 -14.50 -35.92 -4.44
N THR A 367 -13.36 -36.60 -4.64
CA THR A 367 -12.17 -36.42 -3.81
C THR A 367 -11.46 -35.09 -4.13
N GLU A 368 -11.37 -34.74 -5.41
CA GLU A 368 -10.73 -33.49 -5.85
C GLU A 368 -11.54 -32.25 -5.42
N LEU A 369 -12.88 -32.36 -5.36
CA LEU A 369 -13.74 -31.31 -4.81
C LEU A 369 -13.52 -31.10 -3.31
N GLN A 370 -13.23 -32.17 -2.56
CA GLN A 370 -12.91 -32.06 -1.14
C GLN A 370 -11.57 -31.35 -0.91
N ASP A 371 -10.56 -31.66 -1.72
CA ASP A 371 -9.25 -30.97 -1.64
C ASP A 371 -9.38 -29.49 -2.06
N LEU A 372 -10.21 -29.21 -3.09
CA LEU A 372 -10.57 -27.85 -3.51
C LEU A 372 -11.25 -27.08 -2.36
N GLU A 373 -12.22 -27.68 -1.68
CA GLU A 373 -12.93 -27.08 -0.54
C GLU A 373 -11.96 -26.68 0.58
N ILE A 374 -11.11 -27.61 1.02
CA ILE A 374 -10.11 -27.35 2.08
C ILE A 374 -9.25 -26.14 1.72
N ARG A 375 -8.80 -26.08 0.46
CA ARG A 375 -7.91 -25.00 0.02
C ARG A 375 -8.62 -23.66 -0.10
N TRP A 376 -9.86 -23.62 -0.59
CA TRP A 376 -10.63 -22.36 -0.62
C TRP A 376 -11.06 -21.89 0.76
N GLU A 377 -11.24 -22.80 1.72
CA GLU A 377 -11.42 -22.46 3.14
C GLU A 377 -10.16 -21.76 3.70
N GLU A 378 -8.95 -22.26 3.44
CA GLU A 378 -7.70 -21.60 3.84
C GLU A 378 -7.53 -20.20 3.19
N ILE A 379 -7.82 -20.09 1.89
CA ILE A 379 -7.79 -18.81 1.17
C ILE A 379 -8.78 -17.83 1.79
N LYS A 380 -9.99 -18.31 2.12
CA LYS A 380 -11.02 -17.50 2.78
C LYS A 380 -10.54 -16.96 4.11
N GLU A 381 -10.06 -17.84 5.00
CA GLU A 381 -9.65 -17.46 6.36
C GLU A 381 -8.54 -16.41 6.35
N THR A 382 -7.51 -16.62 5.54
CA THR A 382 -6.36 -15.70 5.42
C THR A 382 -6.76 -14.36 4.80
N THR A 383 -7.61 -14.38 3.78
CA THR A 383 -8.10 -13.16 3.11
C THR A 383 -9.03 -12.36 4.03
N GLU A 384 -9.94 -13.02 4.74
CA GLU A 384 -10.80 -12.35 5.72
C GLU A 384 -9.99 -11.68 6.84
N GLN A 385 -8.95 -12.35 7.34
CA GLN A 385 -8.06 -11.78 8.35
C GLN A 385 -7.38 -10.52 7.81
N TRP A 386 -6.92 -10.54 6.56
CA TRP A 386 -6.34 -9.36 5.92
C TRP A 386 -7.37 -8.23 5.80
N VAL A 387 -8.58 -8.50 5.28
CA VAL A 387 -9.66 -7.50 5.11
C VAL A 387 -10.04 -6.84 6.44
N ARG A 388 -10.13 -7.62 7.53
CA ARG A 388 -10.43 -7.09 8.88
C ARG A 388 -9.39 -6.08 9.37
N ASN A 389 -8.14 -6.21 8.93
CA ASN A 389 -7.04 -5.33 9.32
C ASN A 389 -6.77 -4.21 8.31
N ALA A 390 -7.36 -4.27 7.12
CA ALA A 390 -7.04 -3.37 6.01
C ALA A 390 -7.40 -1.89 6.26
N TYR A 391 -8.35 -1.60 7.16
CA TYR A 391 -8.72 -0.23 7.52
C TYR A 391 -8.16 0.23 8.87
N VAL A 392 -7.40 -0.62 9.57
CA VAL A 392 -6.82 -0.26 10.87
C VAL A 392 -5.57 0.59 10.63
N THR A 393 -5.78 1.90 10.53
CA THR A 393 -4.73 2.92 10.68
C THR A 393 -4.10 2.77 12.06
N GLN A 394 -2.77 2.69 12.13
CA GLN A 394 -1.98 2.47 13.34
C GLN A 394 -2.66 3.08 14.59
N SER A 395 -3.04 2.22 15.54
CA SER A 395 -3.18 2.66 16.92
C SER A 395 -1.82 3.19 17.34
N ASN A 396 -1.75 4.50 17.62
CA ASN A 396 -0.58 5.16 18.19
C ASN A 396 0.00 4.29 19.33
N GLU A 397 1.19 3.75 19.14
CA GLU A 397 2.11 3.37 20.22
C GLU A 397 3.20 4.43 20.37
#